data_AF-W2TJY3-F1
#
_entry.id   AF-W2TJY3-F1
#
_cell.length_a   1.000
_cell.length_b   1.000
_cell.length_c   1.000
_cell.angle_alpha   90.00
_cell.angle_beta   90.00
_cell.angle_gamma   90.00
#
_symmetry.space_group_name_H-M   'P 1'
#
loop_
_entity.id
_entity.type
_entity.pdbx_description
1 polymer ?
#
loop_
_entity_poly.entity_id
_entity_poly.type
_entity_poly.pdbx_seq_one_letter_code
_entity_poly.pdbx_strand_id
1 'polypeptide(L)'
;MSDANKRMLLTAQTDFGLGMLRHASADEPVVVSPLSVTFALAMVQAGAKGNTREQINDIISRSASDEQTLDYYSELSESVLKTTDGVQCKIANGLYLEYVAFLSS
;
A
#
# COMPACT_ATOMS: atom_id res chain seq x y z
N MET A 1 11.92 2.92 -13.73
CA MET A 1 12.28 1.76 -12.86
C MET A 1 12.73 0.55 -13.69
N SER A 2 13.70 -0.25 -13.23
CA SER A 2 14.16 -1.47 -13.93
C SER A 2 13.14 -2.62 -13.82
N ASP A 3 13.19 -3.58 -14.76
CA ASP A 3 12.29 -4.75 -14.76
C ASP A 3 12.47 -5.64 -13.52
N ALA A 4 13.70 -5.75 -13.02
CA ALA A 4 14.00 -6.50 -11.80
C ALA A 4 13.29 -5.88 -10.58
N ASN A 5 13.30 -4.55 -10.47
CA ASN A 5 12.63 -3.84 -9.38
C ASN A 5 11.10 -3.98 -9.48
N LYS A 6 10.53 -3.91 -10.69
CA LYS A 6 9.10 -4.18 -10.93
C LYS A 6 8.70 -5.58 -10.45
N ARG A 7 9.48 -6.62 -10.79
CA ARG A 7 9.22 -8.00 -10.35
C ARG A 7 9.34 -8.15 -8.83
N MET A 8 10.32 -7.49 -8.21
CA MET A 8 10.50 -7.53 -6.76
C MET A 8 9.28 -6.94 -6.03
N LEU A 9 8.79 -5.78 -6.49
CA LEU A 9 7.62 -5.12 -5.90
C LEU A 9 6.32 -5.89 -6.15
N LEU A 10 6.14 -6.48 -7.33
CA LEU A 10 5.02 -7.39 -7.61
C LEU A 10 5.04 -8.62 -6.68
N THR A 11 6.23 -9.17 -6.43
CA THR A 11 6.39 -10.29 -5.48
C THR A 11 6.04 -9.84 -4.06
N ALA A 12 6.49 -8.66 -3.63
CA ALA A 12 6.14 -8.09 -2.33
C ALA A 12 4.63 -7.96 -2.14
N GLN A 13 3.91 -7.44 -3.14
CA GLN A 13 2.46 -7.30 -3.09
C GLN A 13 1.73 -8.65 -3.04
N THR A 14 2.21 -9.63 -3.81
CA THR A 14 1.62 -10.98 -3.83
C THR A 14 1.81 -11.67 -2.49
N ASP A 15 3.02 -11.59 -1.92
CA ASP A 15 3.33 -12.15 -0.60
C ASP A 15 2.52 -11.48 0.50
N PHE A 16 2.38 -10.15 0.45
CA PHE A 16 1.55 -9.39 1.39
C PHE A 16 0.09 -9.85 1.33
N GLY A 17 -0.50 -9.95 0.13
CA GLY A 17 -1.87 -10.43 -0.04
C GLY A 17 -2.07 -11.87 0.43
N LEU A 18 -1.12 -12.76 0.14
CA LEU A 18 -1.17 -14.13 0.64
C LEU A 18 -1.01 -14.18 2.17
N GLY A 19 -0.19 -13.31 2.74
CA GLY A 19 -0.05 -13.09 4.17
C GLY A 19 -1.37 -12.72 4.82
N MET A 20 -2.15 -11.81 4.22
CA MET A 20 -3.49 -11.45 4.71
C MET A 20 -4.43 -12.66 4.72
N LEU A 21 -4.44 -13.46 3.65
CA LEU A 21 -5.29 -14.66 3.56
C LEU A 21 -4.90 -15.73 4.59
N ARG A 22 -3.60 -15.88 4.88
CA ARG A 22 -3.12 -16.82 5.91
C ARG A 22 -3.52 -16.42 7.33
N HIS A 23 -3.72 -15.13 7.58
CA HIS A 23 -4.16 -14.61 8.88
C HIS A 23 -5.68 -14.48 8.97
N ALA A 24 -6.41 -14.65 7.87
CA ALA A 24 -7.86 -14.68 7.89
C ALA A 24 -8.37 -15.94 8.62
N SER A 25 -9.47 -15.81 9.35
CA SER A 25 -10.12 -16.96 9.98
C SER A 25 -10.58 -17.96 8.92
N ALA A 26 -10.36 -19.25 9.16
CA ALA A 26 -10.87 -20.32 8.29
C ALA A 26 -12.36 -20.60 8.54
N ASP A 27 -12.91 -20.11 9.64
CA ASP A 27 -14.27 -20.43 10.10
C ASP A 27 -15.33 -19.49 9.52
N GLU A 28 -14.90 -18.38 8.90
CA GLU A 28 -15.80 -17.37 8.34
C GLU A 28 -15.39 -16.98 6.91
N PRO A 29 -16.35 -16.71 6.01
CA PRO A 29 -16.04 -16.17 4.69
C PRO A 29 -15.37 -14.79 4.81
N VAL A 30 -14.15 -14.67 4.29
CA VAL A 30 -13.38 -13.41 4.30
C VAL A 30 -13.13 -12.95 2.87
N VAL A 31 -13.37 -11.67 2.62
CA VAL A 31 -12.98 -10.97 1.39
C VAL A 31 -12.03 -9.85 1.77
N VAL A 32 -10.84 -9.84 1.17
CA VAL A 32 -9.83 -8.81 1.38
C VAL A 32 -9.41 -8.18 0.06
N SER A 33 -9.05 -6.90 0.11
CA SER A 33 -8.41 -6.20 -1.00
C SER A 33 -6.99 -5.81 -0.59
N PRO A 34 -5.97 -6.66 -0.84
CA PRO A 34 -4.59 -6.36 -0.52
C PRO A 34 -4.15 -5.03 -1.14
N LEU A 35 -4.59 -4.73 -2.37
CA LEU A 35 -4.25 -3.50 -3.07
C LEU A 35 -4.74 -2.24 -2.33
N SER A 36 -5.98 -2.22 -1.83
CA SER A 36 -6.50 -1.07 -1.07
C SER A 36 -5.73 -0.85 0.23
N VAL A 37 -5.42 -1.94 0.95
CA VAL A 37 -4.62 -1.89 2.19
C VAL A 37 -3.20 -1.40 1.90
N THR A 38 -2.58 -1.88 0.82
CA THR A 38 -1.24 -1.44 0.42
C THR A 38 -1.22 0.06 0.11
N PHE A 39 -2.21 0.60 -0.58
CA PHE A 39 -2.29 2.05 -0.81
C PHE A 39 -2.49 2.83 0.50
N ALA A 40 -3.23 2.28 1.47
CA ALA A 40 -3.39 2.94 2.77
C ALA A 40 -2.07 2.96 3.53
N LEU A 41 -1.33 1.84 3.52
CA LEU A 41 0.00 1.73 4.10
C LEU A 41 1.02 2.63 3.42
N ALA A 42 0.98 2.79 2.09
CA ALA A 42 1.84 3.72 1.38
C ALA A 42 1.62 5.17 1.83
N MET A 43 0.38 5.58 2.06
CA MET A 43 0.09 6.91 2.63
C MET A 43 0.60 7.05 4.07
N VAL A 44 0.48 6.01 4.89
CA VAL A 44 1.03 6.02 6.26
C VAL A 44 2.56 6.05 6.25
N GLN A 45 3.20 5.30 5.35
CA GLN A 45 4.65 5.29 5.15
C GLN A 45 5.18 6.70 4.82
N ALA A 46 4.49 7.43 3.94
CA ALA A 46 4.85 8.79 3.56
C ALA A 46 4.80 9.78 4.74
N GLY A 47 3.94 9.54 5.74
CA GLY A 47 3.85 10.34 6.97
C GLY A 47 4.72 9.84 8.14
N ALA A 48 5.22 8.61 8.06
CA ALA A 48 5.98 7.97 9.14
C ALA A 48 7.48 8.30 9.09
N LYS A 49 8.18 8.09 10.21
CA LYS A 49 9.65 8.23 10.31
C LYS A 49 10.26 7.08 11.11
N GLY A 50 11.58 6.90 10.98
CA GLY A 50 12.36 5.90 11.71
C GLY A 50 11.84 4.47 11.50
N ASN A 51 11.82 3.68 12.58
CA ASN A 51 11.47 2.26 12.54
C ASN A 51 10.07 1.98 11.97
N THR A 52 9.08 2.83 12.27
CA THR A 52 7.72 2.64 11.74
C THR A 52 7.70 2.73 10.22
N ARG A 53 8.42 3.71 9.66
CA ARG A 53 8.55 3.87 8.21
C ARG A 53 9.25 2.64 7.60
N GLU A 54 10.32 2.17 8.22
CA GLU A 54 11.10 1.02 7.75
C GLU A 54 10.30 -0.27 7.76
N GLN A 55 9.55 -0.53 8.84
CA GLN A 55 8.67 -1.70 8.95
C GLN A 55 7.59 -1.70 7.87
N ILE A 56 6.96 -0.55 7.61
CA ILE A 56 5.94 -0.45 6.56
C ILE A 56 6.59 -0.65 5.18
N ASN A 57 7.74 0.00 4.93
CA ASN A 57 8.45 -0.10 3.67
C ASN A 57 8.89 -1.54 3.37
N ASP A 58 9.36 -2.28 4.37
CA ASP A 58 9.75 -3.68 4.17
C ASP A 58 8.59 -4.55 3.68
N ILE A 59 7.39 -4.35 4.25
CA ILE A 59 6.19 -5.10 3.90
C ILE A 59 5.70 -4.76 2.49
N ILE A 60 5.62 -3.47 2.15
CA ILE A 60 4.98 -3.03 0.90
C ILE A 60 5.94 -2.92 -0.28
N SER A 61 7.25 -2.84 -0.04
CA SER A 61 8.24 -2.59 -1.09
C SER A 61 9.51 -3.43 -0.99
N ARG A 62 9.60 -4.36 -0.02
CA ARG A 62 10.83 -5.15 0.27
C ARG A 62 12.04 -4.24 0.46
N SER A 63 11.86 -3.16 1.20
CA SER A 63 12.92 -2.19 1.50
C SER A 63 13.51 -1.50 0.25
N ALA A 64 12.71 -1.33 -0.81
CA ALA A 64 13.07 -0.47 -1.93
C ALA A 64 13.26 0.99 -1.47
N SER A 65 13.97 1.80 -2.26
CA SER A 65 14.14 3.21 -1.91
C SER A 65 12.79 3.94 -1.88
N ASP A 66 12.70 5.04 -1.13
CA ASP A 66 11.48 5.84 -1.04
C ASP A 66 11.02 6.33 -2.42
N GLU A 67 11.96 6.77 -3.26
CA GLU A 67 11.69 7.21 -4.63
C GLU A 67 11.14 6.07 -5.50
N GLN A 68 11.74 4.88 -5.45
CA GLN A 68 11.27 3.70 -6.19
C GLN A 68 9.89 3.24 -5.74
N THR A 69 9.63 3.32 -4.43
CA THR A 69 8.35 2.97 -3.82
C THR A 69 7.27 3.95 -4.26
N LEU A 70 7.55 5.25 -4.21
CA LEU A 70 6.63 6.31 -4.62
C LEU A 70 6.31 6.24 -6.11
N ASP A 71 7.33 6.11 -6.96
CA ASP A 71 7.15 5.97 -8.42
C ASP A 71 6.27 4.78 -8.76
N TYR A 72 6.55 3.63 -8.16
CA TYR A 72 5.80 2.41 -8.41
C TYR A 72 4.33 2.52 -7.99
N TYR A 73 4.05 3.04 -6.80
CA TYR A 73 2.67 3.18 -6.32
C TYR A 73 1.90 4.25 -7.10
N SER A 74 2.59 5.27 -7.61
CA SER A 74 2.00 6.26 -8.51
C SER A 74 1.62 5.63 -9.86
N GLU A 75 2.55 4.91 -10.50
CA GLU A 75 2.29 4.17 -11.75
C GLU A 75 1.16 3.15 -11.57
N LEU A 76 1.16 2.42 -10.45
CA LEU A 76 0.15 1.41 -10.15
C LEU A 76 -1.23 2.04 -9.95
N SER A 77 -1.33 3.12 -9.19
CA SER A 77 -2.58 3.86 -8.99
C SER A 77 -3.17 4.32 -10.32
N GLU A 78 -2.36 4.92 -11.18
CA GLU A 78 -2.78 5.33 -12.52
C GLU A 78 -3.26 4.14 -13.37
N SER A 79 -2.54 3.01 -13.32
CA SER A 79 -2.90 1.82 -14.08
C SER A 79 -4.22 1.19 -13.62
N VAL A 80 -4.49 1.22 -12.31
CA VAL A 80 -5.69 0.64 -11.72
C VAL A 80 -6.92 1.50 -11.97
N LEU A 81 -6.76 2.83 -12.02
CA LEU A 81 -7.83 3.76 -12.35
C LEU A 81 -8.15 3.78 -13.86
N LYS A 82 -7.25 3.30 -14.71
CA LYS A 82 -7.53 3.14 -16.15
C LYS A 82 -8.52 2.00 -16.37
N THR A 83 -9.71 2.36 -16.86
CA THR A 83 -10.75 1.40 -17.24
C THR A 83 -10.30 0.65 -18.49
N THR A 84 -10.16 -0.67 -18.38
CA THR A 84 -9.91 -1.53 -19.54
C THR A 84 -11.08 -2.50 -19.66
N ASP A 85 -11.64 -2.63 -20.87
CA ASP A 85 -12.65 -3.63 -21.23
C ASP A 85 -13.89 -3.71 -20.30
N GLY A 86 -14.40 -2.56 -19.85
CA GLY A 86 -15.62 -2.46 -19.05
C GLY A 86 -15.45 -2.73 -17.55
N VAL A 87 -14.25 -3.08 -17.10
CA VAL A 87 -13.92 -3.22 -15.67
C VAL A 87 -13.64 -1.84 -15.07
N GLN A 88 -14.51 -1.40 -14.17
CA GLN A 88 -14.31 -0.18 -13.38
C GLN A 88 -13.69 -0.53 -12.03
N CYS A 89 -12.47 -0.04 -11.78
CA CYS A 89 -11.86 -0.08 -10.46
C CYS A 89 -11.80 1.35 -9.89
N LYS A 90 -12.40 1.57 -8.72
CA LYS A 90 -12.35 2.84 -8.00
C LYS A 90 -11.77 2.57 -6.63
N ILE A 91 -10.58 3.09 -6.38
CA ILE A 91 -9.91 2.99 -5.08
C ILE A 91 -9.80 4.38 -4.50
N ALA A 92 -10.29 4.56 -3.28
CA ALA A 92 -10.17 5.78 -2.51
C ALA A 92 -9.90 5.41 -1.06
N ASN A 93 -8.75 5.87 -0.54
CA ASN A 93 -8.42 5.72 0.86
C ASN A 93 -8.57 7.08 1.56
N GLY A 94 -9.20 7.11 2.72
CA GLY A 94 -9.39 8.33 3.52
C GLY A 94 -8.40 8.41 4.67
N LEU A 95 -7.75 9.56 4.84
CA LEU A 95 -6.96 9.89 6.03
C LEU A 95 -7.71 10.97 6.82
N TYR A 96 -8.14 10.63 8.04
CA TYR A 96 -8.86 11.55 8.92
C TYR A 96 -7.98 11.85 10.12
N LEU A 97 -7.65 13.13 10.33
CA LEU A 97 -6.83 13.60 11.43
C LEU A 97 -7.67 14.47 12.36
N GLU A 98 -7.60 14.21 13.65
CA GLU A 98 -8.15 15.11 14.65
C GLU A 98 -7.18 16.28 14.86
N TYR A 99 -7.64 17.49 14.55
CA TYR A 99 -6.83 18.68 14.73
C TYR A 99 -6.85 19.09 16.22
N VAL A 100 -5.78 18.78 16.94
CA VAL A 100 -5.57 19.31 18.29
C VAL A 100 -4.71 20.57 18.17
N ALA A 101 -5.34 21.74 18.29
CA ALA A 101 -4.62 23.00 18.40
C ALA A 101 -3.84 23.01 19.72
N PHE A 102 -2.51 22.90 19.66
CA PHE A 102 -1.67 23.24 20.81
C PHE A 102 -1.75 24.75 21.00
N LEU A 103 -2.56 25.19 21.97
CA LEU A 103 -2.46 26.54 22.51
C LEU A 103 -1.13 26.59 23.29
N SER A 104 -0.13 27.22 22.69
CA SER A 104 1.09 27.61 23.39
C SER A 104 0.70 28.60 24.50
N SER A 105 0.88 28.20 25.76
CA SER A 105 0.91 29.08 26.94
C SER A 105 2.27 29.74 27.09
#